data_AF-A0A455W6X4-F1
#
_entry.id   AF-A0A455W6X4-F1
#
_cell.length_a   1.000
_cell.length_b   1.000
_cell.length_c   1.000
_cell.angle_alpha   90.00
_cell.angle_beta   90.00
_cell.angle_gamma   90.00
#
_symmetry.space_group_name_H-M   'P 1'
#
loop_
_entity.id
_entity.type
_entity.pdbx_description
1 polymer ?
#
loop_
_entity_poly.entity_id
_entity_poly.type
_entity_poly.pdbx_seq_one_letter_code
_entity_poly.pdbx_strand_id
1 'polypeptide(L)'
;MSRMKALRHELLRDLSDQVNTLLQDYGVPEDVADQVGCALADHMAQHWGGQLINFPKDACFKVAQRDLDIWSEFNGRNHPHLAQKYNLSQRAIYDIVKRMKRQAMEDQIDLFDPDSD
;
A
#
# COMPACT_ATOMS: atom_id res chain seq x y z
N MET A 1 -21.12 -13.82 19.54
CA MET A 1 -19.75 -13.61 18.99
C MET A 1 -19.55 -12.11 18.76
N SER A 2 -18.39 -11.53 19.10
CA SER A 2 -18.13 -10.09 18.92
C SER A 2 -18.05 -9.73 17.43
N ARG A 3 -18.60 -8.57 17.04
CA ARG A 3 -18.62 -8.03 15.66
C ARG A 3 -17.24 -8.00 15.00
N MET A 4 -16.18 -7.70 15.76
CA MET A 4 -14.80 -7.73 15.26
C MET A 4 -14.31 -9.13 14.91
N LYS A 5 -14.76 -10.16 15.64
CA LYS A 5 -14.38 -11.55 15.35
C LYS A 5 -15.02 -12.05 14.06
N ALA A 6 -16.24 -11.60 13.75
CA ALA A 6 -16.94 -11.88 12.50
C ALA A 6 -16.24 -11.20 11.31
N LEU A 7 -15.93 -9.89 11.43
CA LEU A 7 -15.27 -9.13 10.36
C LEU A 7 -13.89 -9.72 9.98
N ARG A 8 -13.13 -10.18 10.97
CA ARG A 8 -11.82 -10.83 10.73
C ARG A 8 -11.96 -12.14 9.97
N HIS A 9 -12.97 -12.93 10.31
CA HIS A 9 -13.23 -14.19 9.63
C HIS A 9 -13.72 -13.95 8.20
N GLU A 10 -14.53 -12.92 8.00
CA GLU A 10 -14.97 -12.48 6.68
C GLU A 10 -13.79 -12.00 5.83
N LEU A 11 -12.89 -11.16 6.36
CA LEU A 11 -11.72 -10.66 5.63
C LEU A 11 -10.79 -11.79 5.15
N LEU A 12 -10.47 -12.74 6.03
CA LEU A 12 -9.55 -13.84 5.68
C LEU A 12 -10.16 -14.80 4.67
N ARG A 13 -11.48 -15.01 4.75
CA ARG A 13 -12.21 -15.78 3.75
C ARG A 13 -12.22 -15.07 2.40
N ASP A 14 -12.55 -13.78 2.40
CA ASP A 14 -12.56 -12.95 1.19
C ASP A 14 -11.17 -12.88 0.53
N LEU A 15 -10.10 -12.81 1.34
CA LEU A 15 -8.73 -12.89 0.85
C LEU A 15 -8.45 -14.23 0.14
N SER A 16 -8.86 -15.35 0.73
CA SER A 16 -8.71 -16.67 0.12
C SER A 16 -9.43 -16.76 -1.22
N ASP A 17 -10.68 -16.30 -1.28
CA ASP A 17 -11.51 -16.32 -2.47
C ASP A 17 -10.91 -15.43 -3.59
N GLN A 18 -10.40 -14.25 -3.23
CA GLN A 18 -9.78 -13.32 -4.18
C GLN A 18 -8.45 -13.84 -4.73
N VAL A 19 -7.64 -14.49 -3.90
CA VAL A 19 -6.38 -15.12 -4.34
C VAL A 19 -6.67 -16.29 -5.26
N ASN A 20 -7.65 -17.13 -4.94
CA ASN A 20 -8.07 -18.23 -5.78
C ASN A 20 -8.49 -17.72 -7.17
N THR A 21 -9.35 -16.70 -7.21
CA THR A 21 -9.78 -16.05 -8.46
C THR A 21 -8.61 -15.53 -9.29
N LEU A 22 -7.67 -14.81 -8.67
CA LEU A 22 -6.49 -14.29 -9.36
C LEU A 22 -5.60 -15.40 -9.91
N LEU A 23 -5.38 -16.47 -9.15
CA LEU A 23 -4.53 -17.58 -9.59
C LEU A 23 -5.18 -18.34 -10.76
N GLN A 24 -6.49 -18.52 -10.74
CA GLN A 24 -7.24 -19.08 -11.87
C GLN A 24 -7.11 -18.20 -13.13
N ASP A 25 -7.15 -16.87 -12.99
CA ASP A 25 -6.91 -15.94 -14.12
C ASP A 25 -5.52 -16.10 -14.75
N TYR A 26 -4.52 -16.53 -13.97
CA TYR A 26 -3.17 -16.87 -14.45
C TYR A 26 -3.04 -18.32 -14.94
N GLY A 27 -4.13 -19.08 -15.00
CA GLY A 27 -4.15 -20.47 -15.49
C GLY A 27 -3.65 -21.50 -14.47
N VAL A 28 -3.63 -21.15 -13.18
CA VAL A 28 -3.34 -22.11 -12.11
C VAL A 28 -4.56 -23.01 -11.90
N PRO A 29 -4.37 -24.34 -11.78
CA PRO A 29 -5.45 -25.27 -11.46
C PRO A 29 -6.20 -24.90 -10.17
N GLU A 30 -7.51 -25.10 -10.16
CA GLU A 30 -8.42 -24.73 -9.06
C GLU A 30 -8.01 -25.34 -7.71
N ASP A 31 -7.58 -26.60 -7.72
CA ASP A 31 -7.12 -27.31 -6.51
C ASP A 31 -5.86 -26.67 -5.90
N VAL A 32 -4.92 -26.27 -6.76
CA VAL A 32 -3.70 -25.57 -6.32
C VAL A 32 -4.04 -24.15 -5.87
N ALA A 33 -4.93 -23.46 -6.59
CA ALA A 33 -5.33 -22.10 -6.28
C ALA A 33 -6.07 -22.01 -4.93
N ASP A 34 -6.96 -22.98 -4.64
CA ASP A 34 -7.67 -23.09 -3.37
C ASP A 34 -6.72 -23.38 -2.21
N GLN A 35 -5.78 -24.31 -2.41
CA GLN A 35 -4.76 -24.62 -1.41
C GLN A 35 -3.88 -23.40 -1.08
N VAL A 36 -3.49 -22.63 -2.10
CA VAL A 36 -2.69 -21.40 -1.91
C VAL A 36 -3.51 -20.31 -1.22
N GLY A 37 -4.78 -20.13 -1.59
CA GLY A 37 -5.68 -19.17 -0.94
C GLY A 37 -5.83 -19.44 0.56
N CYS A 38 -6.11 -20.69 0.92
CA CYS A 38 -6.23 -21.13 2.30
C CYS A 38 -4.91 -20.94 3.07
N ALA A 39 -3.79 -21.40 2.50
CA ALA A 39 -2.48 -21.27 3.13
C ALA A 39 -2.07 -19.81 3.35
N LEU A 40 -2.39 -18.92 2.40
CA LEU A 40 -2.11 -17.49 2.54
C LEU A 40 -2.96 -16.87 3.65
N ALA A 41 -4.25 -17.18 3.72
CA ALA A 41 -5.12 -16.68 4.78
C ALA A 41 -4.61 -17.07 6.18
N ASP A 42 -4.19 -18.32 6.35
CA ASP A 42 -3.58 -18.79 7.59
C ASP A 42 -2.25 -18.09 7.89
N HIS A 43 -1.40 -17.93 6.88
CA HIS A 43 -0.12 -17.24 7.02
C HIS A 43 -0.29 -15.78 7.46
N MET A 44 -1.24 -15.05 6.87
CA MET A 44 -1.56 -13.67 7.25
C MET A 44 -2.13 -13.60 8.67
N ALA A 45 -2.99 -14.55 9.06
CA ALA A 45 -3.54 -14.62 10.41
C ALA A 45 -2.45 -14.86 11.47
N GLN A 46 -1.42 -15.64 11.15
CA GLN A 46 -0.28 -15.90 12.03
C GLN A 46 0.68 -14.71 12.10
N HIS A 47 1.02 -14.11 10.95
CA HIS A 47 2.01 -13.03 10.89
C HIS A 47 1.48 -11.68 11.39
N TRP A 48 0.21 -11.37 11.10
CA TRP A 48 -0.40 -10.07 11.42
C TRP A 48 -1.51 -10.17 12.47
N GLY A 49 -1.72 -11.36 13.03
CA GLY A 49 -2.66 -11.57 14.13
C GLY A 49 -2.38 -10.64 15.30
N GLY A 50 -3.36 -9.80 15.64
CA GLY A 50 -3.25 -8.85 16.75
C GLY A 50 -2.85 -7.42 16.34
N GLN A 51 -2.45 -7.21 15.08
CA GLN A 51 -2.14 -5.89 14.53
C GLN A 51 -3.39 -5.24 13.93
N LEU A 52 -3.49 -3.91 14.01
CA LEU A 52 -4.51 -3.13 13.31
C LEU A 52 -3.94 -2.59 12.00
N ILE A 53 -4.21 -3.27 10.89
CA ILE A 53 -3.74 -2.88 9.56
C ILE A 53 -4.85 -2.10 8.84
N ASN A 54 -4.53 -0.88 8.37
CA ASN A 54 -5.43 -0.04 7.59
C ASN A 54 -5.10 -0.13 6.09
N PHE A 55 -6.08 -0.49 5.27
CA PHE A 55 -5.97 -0.45 3.82
C PHE A 55 -6.54 0.88 3.30
N PRO A 56 -5.70 1.79 2.75
CA PRO A 56 -6.19 3.03 2.18
C PRO A 56 -7.10 2.75 0.97
N LYS A 57 -8.24 3.45 0.89
CA LYS A 57 -9.24 3.30 -0.19
C LYS A 57 -8.71 3.66 -1.57
N ASP A 58 -7.78 4.60 -1.61
CA ASP A 58 -7.17 5.01 -2.85
C ASP A 58 -6.07 3.99 -3.14
N ALA A 59 -6.09 3.40 -4.34
CA ALA A 59 -5.07 2.48 -4.86
C ALA A 59 -3.71 3.20 -5.02
N CYS A 60 -3.17 3.67 -3.90
CA CYS A 60 -2.05 4.57 -3.77
C CYS A 60 -0.76 3.90 -4.19
N PHE A 61 -0.70 2.58 -4.45
CA PHE A 61 0.57 1.96 -4.78
C PHE A 61 1.20 2.52 -6.07
N LYS A 62 0.40 2.72 -7.13
CA LYS A 62 0.90 3.30 -8.39
C LYS A 62 1.10 4.82 -8.31
N VAL A 63 0.23 5.52 -7.58
CA VAL A 63 0.32 6.98 -7.39
C VAL A 63 1.49 7.34 -6.47
N ALA A 64 1.70 6.57 -5.39
CA ALA A 64 2.81 6.72 -4.47
C ALA A 64 4.14 6.41 -5.15
N GLN A 65 4.23 5.36 -5.96
CA GLN A 65 5.48 5.09 -6.69
C GLN A 65 5.85 6.25 -7.63
N ARG A 66 4.90 6.77 -8.42
CA ARG A 66 5.14 7.93 -9.29
C ARG A 66 5.54 9.17 -8.48
N ASP A 67 4.84 9.44 -7.38
CA ASP A 67 5.12 10.60 -6.55
C ASP A 67 6.50 10.46 -5.85
N LEU A 68 6.92 9.24 -5.48
CA LEU A 68 8.25 8.92 -4.95
C LEU A 68 9.32 9.12 -6.01
N ASP A 69 9.09 8.66 -7.25
CA ASP A 69 10.00 8.87 -8.36
C ASP A 69 10.19 10.38 -8.62
N ILE A 70 9.09 11.13 -8.67
CA ILE A 70 9.09 12.61 -8.80
C ILE A 70 9.89 13.26 -7.67
N TRP A 71 9.72 12.80 -6.43
CA TRP A 71 10.46 13.31 -5.28
C TRP A 71 11.96 12.99 -5.34
N SER A 72 12.33 11.77 -5.75
CA SER A 72 13.73 11.36 -5.88
C SER A 72 14.48 12.15 -6.96
N GLU A 73 13.78 12.54 -8.02
CA GLU A 73 14.34 13.32 -9.13
C GLU A 73 14.28 14.83 -8.89
N PHE A 74 13.61 15.28 -7.82
CA PHE A 74 13.43 16.69 -7.52
C PHE A 74 14.72 17.32 -6.99
N ASN A 75 15.20 18.38 -7.65
CA ASN A 75 16.44 19.07 -7.28
C ASN A 75 16.22 20.49 -6.73
N GLY A 76 14.98 20.83 -6.38
CA GLY A 76 14.59 22.15 -5.85
C GLY A 76 14.14 23.16 -6.90
N ARG A 77 14.53 23.01 -8.17
CA ARG A 77 14.24 24.01 -9.23
C ARG A 77 13.69 23.42 -10.53
N ASN A 78 13.63 22.09 -10.66
CA ASN A 78 13.24 21.39 -11.90
C ASN A 78 11.74 21.10 -12.07
N HIS A 79 10.84 21.86 -11.42
CA HIS A 79 9.38 21.66 -11.56
C HIS A 79 8.88 21.66 -13.02
N PRO A 80 9.33 22.57 -13.92
CA PRO A 80 8.88 22.55 -15.32
C PRO A 80 9.31 21.29 -16.07
N HIS A 81 10.49 20.77 -15.76
CA HIS A 81 11.04 19.56 -16.37
C HIS A 81 10.28 18.31 -15.92
N LEU A 82 10.01 18.19 -14.61
CA LEU A 82 9.22 17.07 -14.06
C LEU A 82 7.77 17.10 -14.59
N ALA A 83 7.18 18.29 -14.74
CA ALA A 83 5.85 18.44 -15.31
C ALA A 83 5.77 17.85 -16.74
N GLN A 84 6.77 18.13 -17.57
CA GLN A 84 6.86 17.56 -18.92
C GLN A 84 7.11 16.05 -18.88
N LYS A 85 8.08 15.58 -18.08
CA LYS A 85 8.46 14.16 -18.00
C LYS A 85 7.29 13.26 -17.56
N TYR A 86 6.50 13.70 -16.59
CA TYR A 86 5.40 12.92 -16.02
C TYR A 86 4.03 13.27 -16.61
N ASN A 87 3.97 14.14 -17.61
CA ASN A 87 2.74 14.65 -18.22
C ASN A 87 1.74 15.21 -17.17
N LEU A 88 2.25 16.04 -16.27
CA LEU A 88 1.50 16.67 -15.18
C LEU A 88 1.57 18.20 -15.32
N SER A 89 0.61 18.89 -14.69
CA SER A 89 0.73 20.34 -14.55
C SER A 89 1.84 20.69 -13.56
N GLN A 90 2.50 21.84 -13.74
CA GLN A 90 3.50 22.32 -12.77
C GLN A 90 2.91 22.43 -11.36
N ARG A 91 1.64 22.85 -11.24
CA ARG A 91 0.90 22.90 -9.98
C ARG A 91 0.80 21.53 -9.30
N ALA A 92 0.53 20.47 -10.07
CA ALA A 92 0.51 19.12 -9.53
C ALA A 92 1.89 18.69 -9.01
N ILE A 93 2.99 19.03 -9.70
CA ILE A 93 4.35 18.77 -9.19
C ILE A 93 4.60 19.52 -7.88
N TYR A 94 4.20 20.80 -7.78
CA TYR A 94 4.31 21.55 -6.52
C TYR A 94 3.54 20.88 -5.37
N ASP A 95 2.31 20.42 -5.62
CA ASP A 95 1.49 19.74 -4.62
C ASP A 95 2.11 18.40 -4.19
N ILE A 96 2.67 17.64 -5.13
CA ILE A 96 3.38 16.37 -4.87
C ILE A 96 4.61 16.61 -3.99
N VAL A 97 5.48 17.56 -4.38
CA VAL A 97 6.68 17.93 -3.62
C VAL A 97 6.33 18.40 -2.21
N LYS A 98 5.25 19.18 -2.06
CA LYS A 98 4.78 19.66 -0.75
C LYS A 98 4.28 18.52 0.13
N ARG A 99 3.55 17.54 -0.42
CA ARG A 99 3.08 16.35 0.30
C ARG A 99 4.25 15.48 0.75
N MET A 100 5.17 15.18 -0.16
CA MET A 100 6.36 14.35 0.13
C MET A 100 7.27 14.99 1.18
N LYS A 101 7.45 16.31 1.13
CA LYS A 101 8.20 17.04 2.16
C LYS A 101 7.55 16.93 3.54
N ARG A 102 6.21 16.93 3.63
CA ARG A 102 5.50 16.76 4.90
C ARG A 102 5.71 15.34 5.45
N GLN A 103 5.54 14.33 4.60
CA GLN A 103 5.75 12.93 4.98
C GLN A 103 7.18 12.69 5.45
N ALA A 104 8.18 13.17 4.72
CA ALA A 104 9.59 13.04 5.13
C ALA A 104 9.90 13.73 6.47
N MET A 105 9.19 14.82 6.81
CA MET A 105 9.33 15.46 8.12
C MET A 105 8.64 14.66 9.23
N GLU A 106 7.45 14.09 8.96
CA GLU A 106 6.75 13.22 9.91
C GLU A 106 7.57 11.96 10.21
N ASP A 107 8.11 11.30 9.19
CA ASP A 107 8.99 10.12 9.31
C ASP A 107 10.30 10.46 10.05
N GLN A 108 10.83 11.67 9.85
CA GLN A 108 12.04 12.12 10.56
C GLN A 108 11.75 12.42 12.04
N ILE A 109 10.58 12.97 12.37
CA ILE A 109 10.18 13.26 13.76
C ILE A 109 10.04 11.96 14.55
N ASP A 110 9.45 10.92 13.96
CA ASP A 110 9.30 9.58 14.54
C ASP A 110 10.66 8.93 14.88
N LEU A 111 11.70 9.21 14.08
CA LEU A 111 13.06 8.68 14.30
C LEU A 111 13.80 9.31 15.50
N PHE A 112 13.35 10.47 15.98
CA PHE A 112 13.98 11.20 17.09
C PHE A 112 13.13 11.24 18.36
N ASP A 113 12.02 10.50 18.42
CA ASP A 113 11.21 10.39 19.63
C ASP A 113 11.88 9.39 20.61
N PRO A 114 12.37 9.83 21.78
CA PRO A 114 13.13 8.99 22.71
C PRO A 114 12.28 8.00 23.51
N ASP A 115 10.95 8.05 23.36
CA ASP A 115 9.98 7.17 24.03
C ASP A 115 9.40 6.08 23.09
N SER A 116 10.02 5.86 21.93
CA SER A 116 9.71 4.77 21.00
C SER A 116 10.32 3.43 21.45
N ASP A 117 9.98 2.97 22.65
CA ASP A 117 10.17 1.59 23.15
C ASP A 117 9.02 1.21 24.12
#